data_AF-A0A2V7HVH6-F1
#
_entry.id   AF-A0A2V7HVH6-F1
#
_cell.length_a   1.000
_cell.length_b   1.000
_cell.length_c   1.000
_cell.angle_alpha   90.00
_cell.angle_beta   90.00
_cell.angle_gamma   90.00
#
_symmetry.space_group_name_H-M   'P 1'
#
loop_
_entity.id
_entity.type
_entity.pdbx_description
1 polymer ?
#
loop_
_entity_poly.entity_id
_entity_poly.type
_entity_poly.pdbx_seq_one_letter_code
_entity_poly.pdbx_strand_id
1 'polypeptide(L)'
;MRSRLRWPDMRRGTEEMDMNHVAMAQMTTTGGELPAYRLRRVAQHIRENLQQELRLADLSAVVHMSPYHFARLFKRSTGVPPHQFLLRHRIEEARGLLAAQRVPIAEIARSVGFRTPSHFTTTFRRVTGMTPSAYRSRGAETAPRSNLRPHLDA
;
A
#
# COMPACT_ATOMS: atom_id res chain seq x y z
N MET A 1 47.63 0.62 40.06
CA MET A 1 46.24 0.13 40.24
C MET A 1 45.28 0.95 39.36
N ARG A 2 44.70 0.28 38.37
CA ARG A 2 43.51 0.56 37.52
C ARG A 2 42.91 1.99 37.39
N SER A 3 42.89 2.44 36.12
CA SER A 3 41.72 2.91 35.35
C SER A 3 41.12 4.31 35.56
N ARG A 4 41.26 5.16 34.52
CA ARG A 4 40.15 5.84 33.85
C ARG A 4 40.60 6.40 32.49
N LEU A 5 40.15 5.80 31.39
CA LEU A 5 40.36 6.36 30.06
C LEU A 5 39.49 7.62 29.91
N ARG A 6 40.15 8.75 29.74
CA ARG A 6 39.61 10.05 29.35
C ARG A 6 40.21 10.31 27.97
N TRP A 7 39.40 10.36 26.91
CA TRP A 7 39.87 10.81 25.60
C TRP A 7 39.60 12.32 25.45
N PRO A 8 40.63 13.13 25.19
CA PRO A 8 40.50 14.39 24.48
C PRO A 8 41.02 14.27 23.04
N ASP A 9 40.19 14.75 22.11
CA ASP A 9 40.48 15.45 20.86
C ASP A 9 41.65 14.98 19.97
N MET A 10 41.32 14.39 18.82
CA MET A 10 42.12 14.54 17.59
C MET A 10 41.20 14.65 16.37
N ARG A 11 41.30 15.81 15.70
CA ARG A 11 40.72 16.13 14.39
C ARG A 11 41.59 15.61 13.24
N ARG A 12 40.89 15.45 12.09
CA ARG A 12 41.33 15.24 10.68
C ARG A 12 41.51 13.77 10.29
N GLY A 13 40.82 13.22 9.29
CA GLY A 13 39.83 13.76 8.37
C GLY A 13 39.39 12.69 7.36
N THR A 14 38.09 12.67 7.07
CA THR A 14 37.41 12.25 5.83
C THR A 14 36.04 12.96 5.90
N GLU A 15 35.99 14.18 5.35
CA GLU A 15 35.32 14.47 4.07
C GLU A 15 33.80 14.58 4.19
N GLU A 16 33.38 15.82 4.40
CA GLU A 16 32.28 16.50 3.68
C GLU A 16 30.97 15.73 3.49
N MET A 17 30.10 15.84 4.49
CA MET A 17 28.67 16.04 4.22
C MET A 17 28.03 16.85 5.33
N ASP A 18 28.58 18.05 5.58
CA ASP A 18 27.87 19.08 6.32
C ASP A 18 26.85 19.74 5.38
N MET A 19 25.66 19.15 5.34
CA MET A 19 24.52 19.74 4.67
C MET A 19 23.29 19.59 5.57
N ASN A 20 23.36 20.27 6.72
CA ASN A 20 22.23 20.90 7.41
C ASN A 20 20.88 20.14 7.33
N HIS A 21 20.78 19.01 8.05
CA HIS A 21 19.54 18.21 8.18
C HIS A 21 18.37 18.96 8.86
N VAL A 22 18.60 20.15 9.42
CA VAL A 22 17.60 20.92 10.16
C VAL A 22 17.02 22.08 9.33
N ALA A 23 17.73 22.59 8.31
CA ALA A 23 17.27 23.74 7.52
C ALA A 23 16.21 23.41 6.45
N MET A 24 16.09 22.16 5.98
CA MET A 24 15.03 21.76 5.05
C MET A 24 13.72 21.31 5.74
N ALA A 25 13.73 21.17 7.07
CA ALA A 25 12.52 20.86 7.85
C ALA A 25 11.59 22.08 8.01
N GLN A 26 12.03 23.27 7.55
CA GLN A 26 11.37 24.56 7.79
C GLN A 26 10.62 25.10 6.56
N MET A 27 10.60 24.41 5.42
CA MET A 27 9.74 24.76 4.28
C MET A 27 8.44 23.94 4.29
N THR A 28 7.52 24.44 5.11
CA THR A 28 6.05 24.29 5.08
C THR A 28 5.44 22.91 5.38
N THR A 29 5.37 22.57 6.68
CA THR A 29 4.28 21.76 7.23
C THR A 29 3.63 22.55 8.37
N THR A 30 2.84 23.58 8.02
CA THR A 30 2.15 24.45 8.99
C THR A 30 0.97 23.76 9.68
N GLY A 31 0.55 22.58 9.24
CA GLY A 31 -0.36 21.69 9.96
C GLY A 31 0.18 20.28 9.82
N GLY A 32 0.27 19.51 10.91
CA GLY A 32 0.98 18.22 10.97
C GLY A 32 0.39 17.06 10.15
N GLU A 33 0.10 17.33 8.89
CA GLU A 33 -0.42 16.48 7.85
C GLU A 33 0.59 16.46 6.69
N LEU A 34 0.52 15.44 5.86
CA LEU A 34 1.32 15.34 4.66
C LEU A 34 0.73 16.26 3.58
N PRO A 35 1.52 17.17 2.96
CA PRO A 35 1.04 18.03 1.89
C PRO A 35 0.36 17.24 0.74
N ALA A 36 -0.70 17.80 0.15
CA ALA A 36 -1.52 17.12 -0.84
C ALA A 36 -0.73 16.57 -2.05
N TYR A 37 0.29 17.30 -2.52
CA TYR A 37 1.13 16.83 -3.62
C TYR A 37 1.96 15.59 -3.25
N ARG A 38 2.43 15.48 -2.00
CA ARG A 38 3.17 14.31 -1.49
C ARG A 38 2.23 13.11 -1.35
N LEU A 39 1.01 13.33 -0.84
CA LEU A 39 -0.02 12.28 -0.80
C LEU A 39 -0.33 11.73 -2.19
N ARG A 40 -0.55 12.62 -3.17
CA ARG A 40 -0.77 12.23 -4.57
C ARG A 40 0.39 11.41 -5.12
N ARG A 41 1.63 11.82 -4.85
CA ARG A 41 2.83 11.10 -5.32
C ARG A 41 2.90 9.69 -4.75
N VAL A 42 2.66 9.53 -3.45
CA VAL A 42 2.65 8.21 -2.78
C VAL A 42 1.50 7.35 -3.30
N ALA A 43 0.29 7.90 -3.43
CA ALA A 43 -0.86 7.17 -3.94
C ALA A 43 -0.68 6.74 -5.40
N GLN A 44 -0.01 7.55 -6.22
CA GLN A 44 0.37 7.19 -7.58
C GLN A 44 1.39 6.04 -7.56
N HIS A 45 2.46 6.18 -6.79
CA HIS A 45 3.48 5.13 -6.68
C HIS A 45 2.89 3.79 -6.20
N ILE A 46 1.96 3.82 -5.25
CA ILE A 46 1.23 2.63 -4.80
C ILE A 46 0.46 1.98 -5.96
N ARG A 47 -0.31 2.77 -6.72
CA ARG A 47 -1.13 2.26 -7.83
C ARG A 47 -0.28 1.64 -8.94
N GLU A 48 0.87 2.24 -9.25
CA GLU A 48 1.79 1.75 -10.28
C GLU A 48 2.52 0.47 -9.86
N ASN A 49 2.61 0.19 -8.56
CA ASN A 49 3.45 -0.90 -8.02
C ASN A 49 2.68 -1.88 -7.13
N LEU A 50 1.35 -2.02 -7.29
CA LEU A 50 0.49 -2.85 -6.43
C LEU A 50 0.94 -4.32 -6.33
N GLN A 51 1.50 -4.86 -7.42
CA GLN A 51 1.93 -6.26 -7.53
C GLN A 51 3.22 -6.55 -6.76
N GLN A 52 4.02 -5.51 -6.45
CA GLN A 52 5.31 -5.65 -5.79
C GLN A 52 5.17 -5.63 -4.27
N GLU A 53 6.17 -6.15 -3.57
CA GLU A 53 6.26 -5.99 -2.12
C GLU A 53 6.65 -4.56 -1.76
N LEU A 54 5.65 -3.71 -1.50
CA LEU A 54 5.86 -2.34 -1.05
C LEU A 54 5.95 -2.27 0.48
N ARG A 55 7.14 -1.93 0.98
CA ARG A 55 7.40 -1.71 2.41
C ARG A 55 7.18 -0.24 2.76
N LEU A 56 7.05 0.02 4.05
CA LEU A 56 6.90 1.40 4.55
C LEU A 56 8.08 2.29 4.16
N ALA A 57 9.29 1.73 4.13
CA ALA A 57 10.51 2.44 3.74
C ALA A 57 10.48 2.88 2.27
N ASP A 58 9.93 2.05 1.38
CA ASP A 58 9.81 2.38 -0.05
C ASP A 58 8.86 3.57 -0.23
N LEU A 59 7.71 3.54 0.46
CA LEU A 59 6.74 4.63 0.41
C LEU A 59 7.26 5.94 1.02
N SER A 60 8.05 5.86 2.10
CA SER A 60 8.62 7.06 2.71
C SER A 60 9.76 7.65 1.87
N ALA A 61 10.48 6.81 1.12
CA ALA A 61 11.53 7.26 0.21
C ALA A 61 10.97 8.11 -0.95
N VAL A 62 9.77 7.81 -1.46
CA VAL A 62 9.07 8.59 -2.50
C VAL A 62 8.91 10.08 -2.12
N VAL A 63 8.85 10.36 -0.82
CA VAL A 63 8.65 11.71 -0.27
C VAL A 63 9.82 12.20 0.59
N HIS A 64 10.96 11.50 0.54
CA HIS A 64 12.19 11.82 1.26
C HIS A 64 11.98 12.03 2.77
N MET A 65 11.26 11.11 3.40
CA MET A 65 10.95 11.16 4.83
C MET A 65 11.42 9.90 5.56
N SER A 66 11.66 10.02 6.87
CA SER A 66 11.81 8.83 7.70
C SER A 66 10.49 8.03 7.74
N PRO A 67 10.56 6.68 7.80
CA PRO A 67 9.36 5.83 7.78
C PRO A 67 8.33 6.17 8.87
N TYR A 68 8.83 6.45 10.08
CA TYR A 68 7.98 6.79 11.23
C TYR A 68 7.25 8.12 11.03
N HIS A 69 7.98 9.16 10.62
CA HIS A 69 7.39 10.48 10.41
C HIS A 69 6.37 10.44 9.27
N PHE A 70 6.72 9.77 8.17
CA PHE A 70 5.81 9.55 7.04
C PHE A 70 4.53 8.84 7.48
N ALA A 71 4.62 7.70 8.18
CA ALA A 71 3.44 6.95 8.60
C ALA A 71 2.49 7.78 9.48
N ARG A 72 3.05 8.61 10.38
CA ARG A 72 2.29 9.49 11.25
C ARG A 72 1.54 10.56 10.46
N LEU A 73 2.24 11.30 9.58
CA LEU A 73 1.62 12.35 8.77
C LEU A 73 0.61 11.77 7.77
N PHE A 74 0.94 10.64 7.13
CA PHE A 74 0.06 9.98 6.18
C PHE A 74 -1.25 9.53 6.83
N LYS A 75 -1.17 8.92 8.02
CA LYS A 75 -2.38 8.52 8.76
C LYS A 75 -3.22 9.72 9.17
N ARG A 76 -2.59 10.82 9.60
CA ARG A 76 -3.33 12.05 9.93
C ARG A 76 -4.05 12.62 8.72
N SER A 77 -3.41 12.62 7.55
CA SER A 77 -4.01 13.15 6.33
C SER A 77 -5.07 12.25 5.69
N THR A 78 -4.93 10.92 5.79
CA THR A 78 -5.80 9.97 5.08
C THR A 78 -6.77 9.23 6.00
N GLY A 79 -6.64 9.41 7.31
CA GLY A 79 -7.34 8.63 8.35
C GLY A 79 -6.82 7.20 8.51
N VAL A 80 -5.95 6.70 7.63
CA VAL A 80 -5.52 5.29 7.61
C VAL A 80 -3.99 5.13 7.50
N PRO A 81 -3.40 4.09 8.11
CA PRO A 81 -1.98 3.81 7.93
C PRO A 81 -1.62 3.49 6.46
N PRO A 82 -0.39 3.78 6.00
CA PRO A 82 0.05 3.49 4.62
C PRO A 82 -0.17 2.05 4.18
N HIS A 83 0.11 1.07 5.04
CA HIS A 83 -0.11 -0.34 4.72
C HIS A 83 -1.59 -0.68 4.49
N GLN A 84 -2.51 -0.10 5.28
CA GLN A 84 -3.95 -0.31 5.06
C GLN A 84 -4.42 0.36 3.78
N PHE A 85 -3.87 1.54 3.46
CA PHE A 85 -4.14 2.22 2.20
C PHE A 85 -3.73 1.36 0.99
N LEU A 86 -2.52 0.80 1.01
CA LEU A 86 -2.05 -0.17 0.02
C LEU A 86 -2.99 -1.36 -0.11
N LEU A 87 -3.35 -2.00 1.00
CA LEU A 87 -4.26 -3.16 0.98
C LEU A 87 -5.62 -2.81 0.35
N ARG A 88 -6.19 -1.64 0.64
CA ARG A 88 -7.45 -1.20 0.02
C ARG A 88 -7.33 -1.08 -1.50
N HIS A 89 -6.24 -0.50 -1.99
CA HIS A 89 -6.01 -0.41 -3.44
C HIS A 89 -5.85 -1.79 -4.10
N ARG A 90 -5.15 -2.72 -3.45
CA ARG A 90 -5.03 -4.10 -3.96
C ARG A 90 -6.37 -4.82 -4.01
N ILE A 91 -7.22 -4.62 -3.01
CA ILE A 91 -8.57 -5.19 -3.00
C ILE A 91 -9.43 -4.58 -4.10
N GLU A 92 -9.32 -3.28 -4.36
CA GLU A 92 -10.08 -2.63 -5.43
C GLU A 92 -9.71 -3.18 -6.82
N GLU A 93 -8.41 -3.34 -7.09
CA GLU A 93 -7.93 -4.02 -8.30
C GLU A 93 -8.47 -5.47 -8.40
N ALA A 94 -8.41 -6.22 -7.29
CA ALA A 94 -8.91 -7.58 -7.24
C ALA A 94 -10.42 -7.68 -7.53
N ARG A 95 -11.22 -6.69 -7.14
CA ARG A 95 -12.65 -6.64 -7.44
C ARG A 95 -12.90 -6.58 -8.95
N GLY A 96 -12.12 -5.78 -9.67
CA GLY A 96 -12.17 -5.71 -11.14
C GLY A 96 -11.85 -7.05 -11.78
N LEU A 97 -10.77 -7.70 -11.33
CA LEU A 97 -10.34 -9.02 -11.84
C LEU A 97 -11.35 -10.13 -11.53
N LEU A 98 -11.98 -10.10 -10.36
CA LEU A 98 -13.00 -11.08 -9.98
C LEU A 98 -14.28 -10.96 -10.82
N ALA A 99 -14.62 -9.75 -11.28
CA ALA A 99 -15.78 -9.53 -12.15
C ALA A 99 -15.60 -10.15 -13.55
N ALA A 100 -14.36 -10.27 -14.03
CA ALA A 100 -14.05 -10.87 -15.34
C ALA A 100 -14.17 -12.40 -15.38
N GLN A 101 -14.39 -13.07 -14.24
CA GLN A 101 -14.72 -14.50 -14.05
C GLN A 101 -13.79 -15.57 -14.67
N ARG A 102 -12.70 -15.21 -15.33
CA ARG A 102 -11.82 -16.15 -16.06
C ARG A 102 -10.54 -16.56 -15.33
N VAL A 103 -10.16 -15.83 -14.27
CA VAL A 103 -8.86 -16.03 -13.59
C VAL A 103 -9.08 -16.76 -12.26
N PRO A 104 -8.29 -17.79 -11.90
CA PRO A 104 -8.34 -18.43 -10.58
C PRO A 104 -8.13 -17.44 -9.43
N ILE A 105 -8.85 -17.59 -8.32
CA ILE A 105 -8.75 -16.67 -7.15
C ILE A 105 -7.32 -16.59 -6.61
N ALA A 106 -6.61 -17.73 -6.57
CA ALA A 106 -5.23 -17.78 -6.12
C ALA A 106 -4.26 -17.02 -7.04
N GLU A 107 -4.56 -16.95 -8.34
CA GLU A 107 -3.78 -16.19 -9.30
C GLU A 107 -4.07 -14.69 -9.17
N ILE A 108 -5.33 -14.30 -9.00
CA ILE A 108 -5.72 -12.92 -8.67
C ILE A 108 -5.02 -12.44 -7.39
N ALA A 109 -4.95 -13.29 -6.35
CA ALA A 109 -4.25 -12.94 -5.12
C ALA A 109 -2.78 -12.60 -5.37
N ARG A 110 -2.10 -13.41 -6.19
CA ARG A 110 -0.68 -13.19 -6.54
C ARG A 110 -0.51 -11.95 -7.40
N SER A 111 -1.36 -11.75 -8.41
CA SER A 111 -1.29 -10.57 -9.27
C SER A 111 -1.49 -9.30 -8.44
N VAL A 112 -2.49 -9.22 -7.57
CA VAL A 112 -2.67 -8.01 -6.75
C VAL A 112 -1.68 -7.90 -5.57
N GLY A 113 -0.59 -8.68 -5.56
CA GLY A 113 0.55 -8.52 -4.66
C GLY A 113 0.40 -9.20 -3.28
N PHE A 114 -0.54 -10.13 -3.11
CA PHE A 114 -0.64 -10.94 -1.89
C PHE A 114 0.28 -12.16 -1.96
N ARG A 115 1.05 -12.36 -0.88
CA ARG A 115 1.95 -13.53 -0.74
C ARG A 115 1.20 -14.87 -0.67
N THR A 116 0.00 -14.88 -0.06
CA THR A 116 -0.79 -16.11 0.10
C THR A 116 -2.28 -15.87 -0.18
N PRO A 117 -2.99 -16.86 -0.77
CA PRO A 117 -4.44 -16.79 -0.95
C PRO A 117 -5.23 -16.63 0.35
N SER A 118 -4.74 -17.18 1.46
CA SER A 118 -5.38 -17.06 2.78
C SER A 118 -5.34 -15.63 3.31
N HIS A 119 -4.19 -14.95 3.19
CA HIS A 119 -4.08 -13.54 3.58
C HIS A 119 -4.97 -12.66 2.68
N PHE A 120 -5.00 -12.95 1.38
CA PHE A 120 -5.90 -12.29 0.44
C PHE A 120 -7.37 -12.45 0.86
N THR A 121 -7.83 -13.68 1.10
CA THR A 121 -9.23 -13.96 1.44
C THR A 121 -9.67 -13.24 2.71
N THR A 122 -8.85 -13.28 3.77
CA THR A 122 -9.15 -12.59 5.03
C THR A 122 -9.22 -11.08 4.84
N THR A 123 -8.25 -10.51 4.12
CA THR A 123 -8.21 -9.07 3.86
C THR A 123 -9.36 -8.62 2.96
N PHE A 124 -9.67 -9.37 1.90
CA PHE A 124 -10.77 -9.10 0.99
C PHE A 124 -12.10 -9.09 1.75
N ARG A 125 -12.33 -10.08 2.62
CA ARG A 125 -13.55 -10.12 3.47
C ARG A 125 -13.61 -8.96 4.44
N ARG A 126 -12.49 -8.59 5.07
CA ARG A 126 -12.44 -7.44 5.98
C ARG A 126 -12.78 -6.13 5.28
N VAL A 127 -12.36 -5.95 4.02
CA VAL A 127 -12.56 -4.71 3.26
C VAL A 127 -13.94 -4.67 2.58
N THR A 128 -14.41 -5.79 2.04
CA THR A 128 -15.63 -5.84 1.20
C THR A 128 -16.86 -6.43 1.90
N GLY A 129 -16.68 -7.05 3.07
CA GLY A 129 -17.73 -7.75 3.81
C GLY A 129 -18.00 -9.19 3.33
N MET A 130 -17.40 -9.65 2.23
CA MET A 130 -17.65 -10.99 1.65
C MET A 130 -16.36 -11.67 1.18
N THR A 131 -16.39 -12.99 0.97
CA THR A 131 -15.21 -13.70 0.45
C THR A 131 -15.04 -13.44 -1.05
N PRO A 132 -13.82 -13.58 -1.61
CA PRO A 132 -13.58 -13.43 -3.06
C PRO A 132 -14.46 -14.35 -3.91
N SER A 133 -14.72 -15.58 -3.43
CA SER A 133 -15.59 -16.55 -4.09
C SER A 133 -17.04 -16.06 -4.13
N ALA A 134 -17.58 -15.62 -2.98
CA ALA A 134 -18.93 -15.06 -2.92
C ALA A 134 -19.08 -13.80 -3.79
N TYR A 135 -18.07 -12.92 -3.79
CA TYR A 135 -18.04 -11.73 -4.64
C TYR A 135 -18.12 -12.09 -6.13
N ARG A 136 -17.34 -13.09 -6.55
CA ARG A 136 -17.36 -13.61 -7.94
C ARG A 136 -18.71 -14.17 -8.33
N SER A 137 -19.31 -15.01 -7.50
CA SER A 137 -20.61 -15.63 -7.78
C SER A 137 -21.72 -14.59 -7.93
N ARG A 138 -21.70 -13.51 -7.13
CA ARG A 138 -22.67 -12.41 -7.24
C ARG A 138 -22.55 -11.65 -8.56
N GLY A 139 -21.31 -11.45 -9.05
CA GLY A 139 -21.08 -10.88 -10.38
C GLY A 139 -21.67 -11.74 -11.51
N ALA A 140 -21.68 -13.06 -11.35
CA ALA A 140 -22.28 -13.99 -12.32
C ALA A 140 -23.82 -13.95 -12.29
N GLU A 141 -24.42 -13.72 -11.13
CA GLU A 141 -25.88 -13.62 -10.98
C GLU A 141 -26.48 -12.33 -11.54
N THR A 142 -25.67 -11.28 -11.66
CA THR A 142 -26.11 -9.98 -12.21
C THR A 142 -26.00 -9.92 -13.74
N ALA A 143 -25.26 -10.85 -14.37
CA ALA A 143 -25.30 -11.02 -15.82
C ALA A 143 -26.63 -11.72 -16.18
N PRO A 144 -27.40 -11.20 -17.16
CA PRO A 144 -28.68 -11.81 -17.51
C PRO A 144 -28.42 -13.25 -17.95
N ARG A 145 -28.91 -14.20 -17.14
CA ARG A 145 -29.08 -15.60 -17.55
C ARG A 145 -30.02 -15.54 -18.75
N SER A 146 -29.46 -15.56 -19.96
CA SER A 146 -30.23 -15.72 -21.19
C SER A 146 -30.94 -17.06 -21.06
N ASN A 147 -32.19 -17.01 -20.59
CA ASN A 147 -33.12 -18.12 -20.58
C ASN A 147 -33.46 -18.45 -22.05
N LEU A 148 -32.56 -19.12 -22.76
CA LEU A 148 -32.99 -19.99 -23.85
C LEU A 148 -33.60 -21.22 -23.21
N ARG A 149 -34.93 -21.20 -23.11
CA ARG A 149 -35.73 -22.40 -22.90
C ARG A 149 -35.51 -23.31 -24.11
N PRO A 150 -35.26 -24.62 -23.92
CA PRO A 150 -35.47 -25.58 -24.99
C PRO A 150 -36.99 -25.70 -25.15
N HIS A 151 -37.57 -24.99 -26.11
CA HIS A 151 -38.91 -25.30 -26.57
C HIS A 151 -38.78 -26.42 -27.60
N LEU A 152 -38.85 -27.63 -27.05
CA LEU A 152 -39.31 -28.82 -27.73
C LEU A 152 -40.69 -28.54 -28.34
N ASP A 153 -40.94 -29.18 -29.48
CA ASP A 153 -42.22 -29.39 -30.16
C ASP A 153 -42.79 -28.26 -31.04
N ALA A 154 -42.61 -28.43 -32.36
CA ALA A 154 -43.69 -28.52 -33.35
C ALA A 154 -43.17 -29.13 -34.67
#